data_AF-A0A8C3TG82-F1
#
_entry.id   AF-A0A8C3TG82-F1
#
_cell.length_a   1.000
_cell.length_b   1.000
_cell.length_c   1.000
_cell.angle_alpha   90.00
_cell.angle_beta   90.00
_cell.angle_gamma   90.00
#
_symmetry.space_group_name_H-M   'P 1'
#
loop_
_entity.id
_entity.type
_entity.pdbx_description
1 polymer ?
#
loop_
_entity_poly.entity_id
_entity_poly.type
_entity_poly.pdbx_seq_one_letter_code
_entity_poly.pdbx_strand_id
1 'polypeptide(L)'
;MGPVRVLELYSGIGGMHQALTESCISAEVVAAVDVNTVANEVYKYNFPSTPLWAKTIEGITLAELNRLSFDMILMSPPCQPFTRCV
;
A
#
# COMPACT_ATOMS: atom_id res chain seq x y z
N MET A 1 20.85 -5.58 10.51
CA MET A 1 19.67 -4.71 10.32
C MET A 1 18.57 -5.60 9.75
N GLY A 2 17.38 -5.59 10.36
CA GLY A 2 16.24 -6.36 9.84
C GLY A 2 15.69 -5.77 8.54
N PRO A 3 14.76 -6.46 7.86
CA PRO A 3 14.10 -5.92 6.67
C PRO A 3 13.34 -4.64 7.02
N VAL A 4 13.40 -3.65 6.12
CA VAL A 4 12.65 -2.40 6.22
C VAL A 4 11.17 -2.71 6.08
N ARG A 5 10.37 -2.28 7.05
CA ARG A 5 8.92 -2.54 7.03
C ARG A 5 8.21 -1.44 6.27
N VAL A 6 7.53 -1.79 5.20
CA VAL A 6 6.94 -0.82 4.26
C VAL A 6 5.42 -0.86 4.30
N LEU A 7 4.80 0.31 4.44
CA LEU A 7 3.37 0.52 4.23
C LEU A 7 3.14 1.05 2.81
N GLU A 8 2.35 0.36 2.00
CA GLU A 8 2.02 0.78 0.64
C GLU A 8 0.60 1.36 0.59
N LEU A 9 0.48 2.64 0.22
CA LEU A 9 -0.77 3.38 0.12
C LEU A 9 -1.11 3.66 -1.33
N TYR A 10 -2.36 3.45 -1.72
CA TYR A 10 -2.81 3.49 -3.11
C TYR A 10 -2.03 2.48 -3.96
N SER A 11 -1.98 1.22 -3.49
CA SER A 11 -1.12 0.16 -4.04
C SER A 11 -1.47 -0.22 -5.48
N GLY A 12 -2.71 0.02 -5.92
CA GLY A 12 -3.19 -0.38 -7.23
C GLY A 12 -2.89 -1.85 -7.50
N ILE A 13 -2.16 -2.12 -8.59
CA ILE A 13 -1.78 -3.48 -9.01
C ILE A 13 -0.44 -3.98 -8.43
N GLY A 14 0.23 -3.17 -7.58
CA GLY A 14 1.48 -3.53 -6.91
C GLY A 14 2.75 -3.09 -7.63
N GLY A 15 2.71 -1.95 -8.30
CA GLY A 15 3.89 -1.39 -8.99
C GLY A 15 5.03 -1.02 -8.02
N MET A 16 4.70 -0.42 -6.86
CA MET A 16 5.71 -0.07 -5.86
C MET A 16 6.28 -1.32 -5.18
N HIS A 17 5.45 -2.34 -4.93
CA HIS A 17 5.90 -3.64 -4.44
C HIS A 17 6.92 -4.29 -5.38
N GLN A 18 6.64 -4.28 -6.68
CA GLN A 18 7.56 -4.80 -7.69
C GLN A 18 8.87 -3.99 -7.72
N ALA A 19 8.79 -2.67 -7.65
CA ALA A 19 9.97 -1.80 -7.60
C ALA A 19 10.85 -2.07 -6.36
N LEU A 20 10.26 -2.35 -5.20
CA LEU A 20 11.00 -2.75 -4.00
C LEU A 20 11.75 -4.07 -4.21
N THR A 21 11.10 -5.04 -4.84
CA THR A 21 11.70 -6.35 -5.16
C THR A 21 12.90 -6.18 -6.10
N GLU A 22 12.78 -5.32 -7.11
CA GLU A 22 13.87 -5.03 -8.07
C GLU A 22 15.00 -4.19 -7.46
N SER A 23 14.70 -3.35 -6.47
CA SER A 23 15.68 -2.47 -5.83
C SER A 23 16.72 -3.23 -4.97
N CYS A 24 16.56 -4.54 -4.77
CA CYS A 24 17.45 -5.37 -3.95
C CYS A 24 17.62 -4.87 -2.50
N ILE A 25 16.67 -4.08 -2.01
CA ILE A 25 16.59 -3.64 -0.62
C ILE A 25 15.89 -4.74 0.17
N SER A 26 16.43 -5.10 1.33
CA SER A 26 15.72 -5.99 2.25
C SER A 26 14.53 -5.23 2.82
N ALA A 27 13.35 -5.42 2.23
CA ALA A 27 12.10 -4.77 2.59
C ALA A 27 10.96 -5.77 2.63
N GLU A 28 10.01 -5.55 3.54
CA GLU A 28 8.80 -6.34 3.70
C GLU A 28 7.59 -5.41 3.69
N VAL A 29 6.66 -5.62 2.76
CA VAL A 29 5.40 -4.86 2.74
C VAL A 29 4.46 -5.40 3.81
N VAL A 30 4.25 -4.62 4.87
CA VAL A 30 3.43 -5.03 6.02
C VAL A 30 1.94 -4.88 5.77
N ALA A 31 1.56 -3.93 4.91
CA ALA A 31 0.20 -3.72 4.47
C ALA A 31 0.19 -2.95 3.16
N ALA A 32 -0.70 -3.36 2.25
CA ALA A 32 -1.04 -2.63 1.03
C ALA A 32 -2.49 -2.13 1.15
N VAL A 33 -2.74 -0.88 0.76
CA VAL A 33 -4.06 -0.24 0.90
C VAL A 33 -4.52 0.29 -0.45
N ASP A 34 -5.67 -0.18 -0.92
CA ASP A 34 -6.35 0.38 -2.09
C ASP A 34 -7.86 0.14 -2.01
N VAL A 35 -8.63 1.08 -2.57
CA VAL A 35 -10.10 1.04 -2.60
C VAL A 35 -10.65 0.24 -3.79
N ASN A 36 -9.86 0.08 -4.85
CA ASN A 36 -10.29 -0.54 -6.08
C ASN A 36 -10.22 -2.07 -5.97
N THR A 37 -11.39 -2.72 -5.96
CA THR A 37 -11.50 -4.18 -5.84
C THR A 37 -10.85 -4.93 -7.00
N VAL A 38 -10.91 -4.40 -8.21
CA VAL A 38 -10.28 -5.03 -9.40
C VAL A 38 -8.76 -4.98 -9.28
N ALA A 39 -8.21 -3.84 -8.86
CA ALA A 39 -6.78 -3.70 -8.62
C ALA A 39 -6.31 -4.63 -7.49
N ASN A 40 -7.12 -4.75 -6.43
CA ASN A 40 -6.87 -5.64 -5.30
C ASN A 40 -6.82 -7.13 -5.69
N GLU A 41 -7.68 -7.58 -6.60
CA GLU A 41 -7.63 -8.95 -7.13
C GLU A 41 -6.33 -9.22 -7.89
N VAL A 42 -5.91 -8.28 -8.74
CA VAL A 42 -4.64 -8.36 -9.48
C VAL A 42 -3.46 -8.34 -8.52
N TYR A 43 -3.46 -7.43 -7.54
CA TYR A 43 -2.41 -7.33 -6.54
C TYR A 43 -2.29 -8.64 -5.76
N LYS A 44 -3.41 -9.20 -5.27
CA LYS A 44 -3.41 -10.45 -4.48
C LYS A 44 -2.98 -11.66 -5.31
N TYR A 45 -3.28 -11.67 -6.61
CA TYR A 45 -2.79 -12.71 -7.52
C TYR A 45 -1.26 -12.69 -7.62
N ASN A 46 -0.65 -11.51 -7.72
CA ASN A 46 0.81 -11.36 -7.81
C ASN A 46 1.51 -11.53 -6.44
N PHE A 47 0.90 -11.02 -5.36
CA PHE A 47 1.48 -10.94 -4.02
C PHE A 47 0.54 -11.56 -2.97
N PRO A 48 0.32 -12.89 -3.00
CA PRO A 48 -0.65 -13.56 -2.13
C PRO A 48 -0.28 -13.55 -0.65
N SER A 49 1.00 -13.35 -0.33
CA SER A 49 1.53 -13.31 1.04
C SER A 49 1.34 -11.95 1.73
N THR A 50 1.05 -10.89 0.97
CA THR A 50 1.00 -9.52 1.51
C THR A 50 -0.40 -9.18 2.03
N PRO A 51 -0.54 -8.67 3.26
CA PRO A 51 -1.82 -8.21 3.77
C PRO A 51 -2.35 -7.04 2.94
N LEU A 52 -3.50 -7.21 2.31
CA LEU A 52 -4.16 -6.18 1.51
C LEU A 52 -5.45 -5.69 2.19
N TRP A 53 -5.55 -4.38 2.34
CA TRP A 53 -6.62 -3.67 3.02
C TRP A 53 -7.47 -2.93 2.00
N ALA A 54 -8.66 -3.48 1.72
CA ALA A 54 -9.65 -2.87 0.84
C ALA A 54 -10.41 -1.73 1.56
N LYS A 55 -9.72 -0.65 1.92
CA LYS A 55 -10.29 0.53 2.58
C LYS A 55 -9.67 1.83 2.08
N THR A 56 -10.35 2.94 2.31
CA THR A 56 -9.77 4.28 2.10
C THR A 56 -8.68 4.54 3.13
N ILE A 57 -7.73 5.42 2.78
CA ILE A 57 -6.71 5.88 3.73
C ILE A 57 -7.33 6.56 4.97
N GLU A 58 -8.46 7.23 4.78
CA GLU A 58 -9.23 7.90 5.84
C GLU A 58 -9.87 6.91 6.82
N GLY A 59 -10.13 5.68 6.37
CA GLY A 59 -10.68 4.61 7.19
C GLY A 59 -9.66 3.90 8.06
N ILE A 60 -8.37 4.27 7.98
CA ILE A 60 -7.32 3.66 8.80
C ILE A 60 -7.23 4.39 10.14
N THR A 61 -7.44 3.66 11.23
CA THR A 61 -7.32 4.22 12.57
C THR A 61 -5.86 4.34 13.02
N LEU A 62 -5.59 5.26 13.94
CA LEU A 62 -4.25 5.42 14.53
C LEU A 62 -3.78 4.14 15.22
N ALA A 63 -4.70 3.39 15.85
CA ALA A 63 -4.39 2.13 16.51
C ALA A 63 -3.92 1.05 15.52
N GLU A 64 -4.54 0.99 14.33
CA GLU A 64 -4.13 0.09 13.26
C GLU A 64 -2.76 0.47 12.69
N LEU A 65 -2.51 1.76 12.43
CA LEU A 65 -1.22 2.24 11.96
C LEU A 65 -0.09 1.94 12.95
N ASN A 66 -0.31 2.23 14.24
CA ASN A 66 0.67 1.98 15.28
C ASN A 66 0.99 0.48 15.43
N ARG A 67 -0.01 -0.39 15.27
CA ARG A 67 0.19 -1.85 15.30
C ARG A 67 1.06 -2.34 14.15
N LEU A 68 1.01 -1.69 12.98
CA LEU A 68 1.84 -2.07 11.85
C LEU A 68 3.33 -1.78 12.10
N SER A 69 3.69 -0.76 12.90
CA SER A 69 5.09 -0.41 13.25
C SER A 69 6.04 -0.44 12.03
N PHE A 70 5.67 0.28 10.97
CA PHE A 70 6.43 0.37 9.72
C PHE A 70 7.55 1.43 9.80
N ASP A 71 8.58 1.28 8.99
CA ASP A 71 9.73 2.19 8.90
C ASP A 71 9.65 3.12 7.70
N MET A 72 8.89 2.74 6.66
CA MET A 72 8.78 3.45 5.39
C MET A 72 7.35 3.44 4.87
N ILE A 73 6.94 4.55 4.25
CA ILE A 73 5.66 4.66 3.55
C ILE A 73 5.94 4.88 2.07
N LEU A 74 5.36 4.04 1.21
CA LEU A 74 5.29 4.26 -0.22
C LEU A 74 3.86 4.65 -0.58
N MET A 75 3.71 5.69 -1.40
CA MET A 75 2.40 6.19 -1.77
C MET A 75 2.36 6.67 -3.21
N SER A 76 1.26 6.36 -3.89
CA SER A 76 0.92 6.86 -5.22
C SER A 76 -0.46 7.52 -5.20
N PRO A 77 -0.62 8.68 -4.51
CA PRO A 77 -1.91 9.33 -4.36
C PRO A 77 -2.50 9.71 -5.73
N PRO A 78 -3.79 9.44 -5.97
CA PRO A 78 -4.42 9.78 -7.24
C PRO A 78 -4.59 11.31 -7.34
N CYS A 79 -4.44 11.85 -8.56
CA CYS A 79 -4.69 13.26 -8.84
C CYS A 79 -6.20 13.54 -8.93
N GLN A 80 -6.89 13.50 -7.79
CA GLN A 80 -8.33 13.74 -7.70
C GLN A 80 -8.62 15.19 -7.32
N PRO A 81 -9.63 15.83 -7.94
CA PRO A 81 -9.98 17.22 -7.64
C PRO A 81 -10.65 17.34 -6.28
N PHE A 82 -10.32 18.42 -5.54
CA PHE A 82 -11.01 18.77 -4.30
C PHE A 82 -12.34 19.50 -4.53
N THR A 83 -12.44 20.27 -5.61
CA THR A 83 -13.62 21.06 -5.98
C THR A 83 -14.03 20.74 -7.42
N ARG A 84 -15.34 20.66 -7.68
CA ARG A 84 -15.87 20.50 -9.04
C ARG A 84 -16.19 21.87 -9.63
N CYS A 85 -15.82 22.12 -10.88
CA CYS A 85 -16.31 23.29 -11.61
C CYS A 85 -17.82 23.13 -11.79
N VAL A 86 -18.57 24.16 -11.42
CA VAL A 86 -20.02 24.27 -11.62
C VAL A 86 -20.28 25.12 -12.84
#